data_AF-I4C222-F1
#
_entry.id   AF-I4C222-F1
#
_cell.length_a   1.000
_cell.length_b   1.000
_cell.length_c   1.000
_cell.angle_alpha   90.00
_cell.angle_beta   90.00
_cell.angle_gamma   90.00
#
_symmetry.space_group_name_H-M   'P 1'
#
loop_
_entity.id
_entity.type
_entity.pdbx_description
1 polymer ?
#
loop_
_entity_poly.entity_id
_entity_poly.type
_entity_poly.pdbx_seq_one_letter_code
_entity_poly.pdbx_strand_id
1 'polypeptide(L)'
;MLRSVCDSDAAGNSLDRENVLRDVASTLLDCLSTNSAILDDKGTICITNRAWRIFGQRKNVRHPEALGINYFEVTDSARGYSSEKAEEAAYGIRSVLQRQAEEFIIDYPCHEVDHERWCRMRAAPLEGFGTLRVVLSHEDITAEMYASAALADLQRELATQKANLETVNTALNVILKRREDDKKELENNVLSNIRELVNPYLEKLRKTNLDSTQREYLAIIQANIEGVTAPFAHHLSSKAFNFSSREISVANLILEGRGTKEIADILCISANAVEFHRKGIRRKLGIRNKKVNLRTRLLSLEPNCLYQQFHAWNNHRNSVED
;
A
#
# COMPACT_ATOMS: atom_id res chain seq x y z
N MET A 1 12.53 52.02 18.59
CA MET A 1 13.20 53.33 18.65
C MET A 1 13.15 54.02 17.29
N LEU A 2 11.94 54.29 16.77
CA LEU A 2 11.68 55.07 15.53
C LEU A 2 10.29 55.73 15.67
N ARG A 3 10.18 56.66 16.62
CA ARG A 3 9.05 57.58 16.78
C ARG A 3 9.62 58.85 17.40
N SER A 4 10.02 59.81 16.57
CA SER A 4 10.24 61.22 16.90
C SER A 4 11.10 61.89 15.82
N VAL A 5 10.53 62.15 14.65
CA VAL A 5 10.93 63.29 13.78
C VAL A 5 9.68 63.75 13.03
N CYS A 6 8.80 64.44 13.74
CA CYS A 6 7.81 65.36 13.17
C CYS A 6 7.92 66.62 14.01
N ASP A 7 8.52 67.67 13.45
CA ASP A 7 8.07 69.06 13.58
C ASP A 7 9.19 70.02 13.16
N SER A 8 9.30 70.25 11.85
CA SER A 8 9.60 71.54 11.20
C SER A 8 9.87 71.32 9.71
N ASP A 9 9.43 72.26 8.87
CA ASP A 9 9.61 72.35 7.40
C ASP A 9 8.52 71.72 6.51
N ALA A 10 7.34 72.33 6.60
CA ALA A 10 6.17 72.13 5.75
C ALA A 10 6.24 72.98 4.46
N ALA A 11 7.21 72.70 3.57
CA ALA A 11 7.16 73.11 2.16
C ALA A 11 8.21 72.42 1.24
N GLY A 12 9.24 71.78 1.79
CA GLY A 12 10.32 71.14 1.00
C GLY A 12 10.29 69.61 0.89
N ASN A 13 9.26 68.92 1.42
CA ASN A 13 9.43 67.55 1.92
C ASN A 13 8.63 66.42 1.20
N SER A 14 7.89 66.69 0.12
CA SER A 14 7.15 65.61 -0.58
C SER A 14 8.05 64.77 -1.48
N LEU A 15 8.98 65.42 -2.19
CA LEU A 15 9.91 64.77 -3.12
C LEU A 15 10.92 63.87 -2.38
N ASP A 16 11.45 64.35 -1.25
CA ASP A 16 12.39 63.57 -0.42
C ASP A 16 11.75 62.34 0.22
N ARG A 17 10.50 62.44 0.66
CA ARG A 17 9.78 61.30 1.25
C ARG A 17 9.46 60.22 0.21
N GLU A 18 9.10 60.61 -1.00
CA GLU A 18 8.84 59.69 -2.10
C GLU A 18 10.12 59.01 -2.60
N ASN A 19 11.24 59.76 -2.65
CA ASN A 19 12.55 59.21 -2.97
C ASN A 19 13.03 58.19 -1.92
N VAL A 20 12.90 58.50 -0.63
CA VAL A 20 13.28 57.57 0.46
C VAL A 20 12.44 56.29 0.43
N LEU A 21 11.13 56.39 0.20
CA LEU A 21 10.25 55.22 0.09
C LEU A 21 10.58 54.36 -1.14
N ARG A 22 10.92 55.00 -2.27
CA ARG A 22 11.39 54.31 -3.48
C ARG A 22 12.71 53.56 -3.21
N ASP A 23 13.67 54.19 -2.53
CA ASP A 23 14.97 53.58 -2.23
C ASP A 23 14.83 52.36 -1.31
N VAL A 24 13.98 52.45 -0.28
CA VAL A 24 13.68 51.31 0.60
C VAL A 24 12.99 50.18 -0.18
N ALA A 25 11.99 50.50 -1.01
CA ALA A 25 11.29 49.51 -1.82
C ALA A 25 12.24 48.80 -2.82
N SER A 26 13.12 49.57 -3.47
CA SER A 26 14.15 49.02 -4.38
C SER A 26 15.12 48.10 -3.64
N THR A 27 15.59 48.51 -2.45
CA THR A 27 16.53 47.72 -1.65
C THR A 27 15.93 46.39 -1.20
N LEU A 28 14.65 46.40 -0.79
CA LEU A 28 13.95 45.18 -0.38
C LEU A 28 13.70 44.24 -1.57
N LEU A 29 13.32 44.78 -2.72
CA LEU A 29 13.14 44.02 -3.96
C LEU A 29 14.45 43.39 -4.46
N ASP A 30 15.58 44.09 -4.29
CA ASP A 30 16.91 43.60 -4.68
C ASP A 30 17.39 42.38 -3.87
N CYS A 31 16.77 42.12 -2.71
CA CYS A 31 17.01 40.90 -1.93
C CYS A 31 16.32 39.66 -2.52
N LEU A 32 15.34 39.82 -3.42
CA LEU A 32 14.63 38.72 -4.06
C LEU A 32 15.43 38.14 -5.23
N SER A 33 15.45 36.80 -5.33
CA SER A 33 16.07 36.08 -6.45
C SER A 33 15.19 36.00 -7.70
N THR A 34 13.89 36.31 -7.58
CA THR A 34 12.93 36.32 -8.68
C THR A 34 13.02 37.63 -9.47
N ASN A 35 12.77 37.58 -10.77
CA ASN A 35 12.75 38.77 -11.61
C ASN A 35 11.51 39.59 -11.29
N SER A 36 11.67 40.70 -10.56
CA SER A 36 10.54 41.45 -10.02
C SER A 36 10.51 42.91 -10.48
N ALA A 37 9.29 43.42 -10.70
CA ALA A 37 9.01 44.78 -11.11
C ALA A 37 7.77 45.34 -10.40
N ILE A 38 7.74 46.64 -10.11
CA ILE A 38 6.54 47.33 -9.64
C ILE A 38 5.96 48.15 -10.79
N LEU A 39 4.68 47.96 -11.06
CA LEU A 39 3.89 48.74 -12.01
C LEU A 39 3.04 49.79 -11.28
N ASP A 40 2.85 50.96 -11.89
CA ASP A 40 1.84 51.93 -11.47
C ASP A 40 0.42 51.51 -11.88
N ASP A 41 -0.55 52.40 -11.62
CA ASP A 41 -1.97 52.22 -11.93
C ASP A 41 -2.27 52.14 -13.44
N LYS A 42 -1.31 52.55 -14.28
CA LYS A 42 -1.39 52.50 -15.75
C LYS A 42 -0.60 51.34 -16.35
N GLY A 43 0.11 50.56 -15.54
CA GLY A 43 0.95 49.46 -15.98
C GLY A 43 2.36 49.87 -16.39
N THR A 44 2.82 51.07 -16.02
CA THR A 44 4.17 51.54 -16.30
C THR A 44 5.16 51.05 -15.24
N ILE A 45 6.29 50.49 -15.68
CA ILE A 45 7.33 49.95 -14.80
C ILE A 45 8.02 51.09 -14.04
N CYS A 46 7.83 51.11 -12.72
CA CYS A 46 8.35 52.13 -11.81
C CYS A 46 9.65 51.72 -11.12
N ILE A 47 9.79 50.45 -10.76
CA ILE A 47 10.93 49.89 -10.02
C ILE A 47 11.19 48.48 -10.56
N THR A 48 12.46 48.11 -10.75
CA THR A 48 12.87 46.74 -11.08
C THR A 48 13.98 46.29 -10.15
N ASN A 49 14.02 45.00 -9.83
CA ASN A 49 15.04 44.47 -8.94
C ASN A 49 16.33 44.06 -9.68
N ARG A 50 17.34 43.68 -8.91
CA ARG A 50 18.65 43.24 -9.42
C ARG A 50 18.52 42.04 -10.35
N ALA A 51 17.67 41.07 -10.02
CA ALA A 51 17.46 39.89 -10.84
C ALA A 51 16.91 40.26 -12.23
N TRP A 52 15.90 41.14 -12.28
CA TRP A 52 15.33 41.67 -13.52
C TRP A 52 16.38 42.36 -14.40
N ARG A 53 17.20 43.25 -13.80
CA ARG A 53 18.25 43.99 -14.51
C ARG A 53 19.30 43.05 -15.11
N ILE A 54 19.75 42.04 -14.36
CA ILE A 54 20.69 41.02 -14.83
C ILE A 54 20.06 40.21 -15.97
N PHE A 55 18.78 39.86 -15.86
CA PHE A 55 18.06 39.14 -16.89
C PHE A 55 17.99 39.94 -18.21
N GLY A 56 17.62 41.23 -18.14
CA GLY A 56 17.60 42.11 -19.29
C GLY A 56 18.98 42.26 -19.96
N GLN A 57 20.05 42.38 -19.16
CA GLN A 57 21.42 42.47 -19.69
C GLN A 57 21.82 41.23 -20.48
N ARG A 58 21.49 40.03 -19.98
CA ARG A 58 21.78 38.76 -20.68
C ARG A 58 21.02 38.61 -21.99
N LYS A 59 19.84 39.22 -22.10
CA LYS A 59 19.00 39.22 -23.31
C LYS A 59 19.38 40.29 -24.33
N ASN A 60 20.41 41.10 -24.05
CA ASN A 60 20.83 42.23 -24.90
C ASN A 60 19.67 43.18 -25.27
N VAL A 61 18.69 43.35 -24.38
CA VAL A 61 17.61 44.33 -24.60
C VAL A 61 18.13 45.75 -24.41
N ARG A 62 17.65 46.67 -25.25
CA ARG A 62 18.10 48.07 -25.32
C ARG A 62 17.93 48.84 -23.99
N HIS A 63 16.97 48.42 -23.15
CA HIS A 63 16.72 48.97 -21.82
C HIS A 63 16.56 47.82 -20.80
N PRO A 64 17.65 47.33 -20.18
CA PRO A 64 17.62 46.18 -19.28
C PRO A 64 16.76 46.36 -18.03
N GLU A 65 16.62 47.60 -17.57
CA GLU A 65 15.83 47.99 -16.41
C GLU A 65 14.38 48.34 -16.74
N ALA A 66 14.06 48.54 -18.02
CA ALA A 66 12.73 48.85 -18.56
C ALA A 66 11.94 49.95 -17.83
N LEU A 67 12.62 50.82 -17.07
CA LEU A 67 11.97 51.88 -16.30
C LEU A 67 11.23 52.86 -17.22
N GLY A 68 9.99 53.18 -16.87
CA GLY A 68 9.13 54.07 -17.65
C GLY A 68 8.49 53.42 -18.88
N ILE A 69 8.77 52.14 -19.16
CA ILE A 69 8.11 51.40 -20.24
C ILE A 69 6.76 50.86 -19.73
N ASN A 70 5.72 50.97 -20.56
CA ASN A 70 4.44 50.38 -20.25
C ASN A 70 4.47 48.86 -20.49
N TYR A 71 4.19 48.09 -19.45
CA TYR A 71 4.21 46.62 -19.51
C TYR A 71 3.17 46.09 -20.51
N PHE A 72 2.00 46.73 -20.62
CA PHE A 72 0.95 46.31 -21.54
C PHE A 72 1.33 46.53 -23.01
N GLU A 73 2.07 47.60 -23.33
CA GLU A 73 2.56 47.82 -24.70
C GLU A 73 3.53 46.72 -25.15
N VAL A 74 4.33 46.20 -24.21
CA VAL A 74 5.26 45.09 -24.45
C VAL A 74 4.50 43.78 -24.66
N THR A 75 3.45 43.51 -23.85
CA THR A 75 2.60 42.32 -24.02
C THR A 75 1.78 42.38 -25.30
N ASP A 76 1.25 43.55 -25.66
CA ASP A 76 0.44 43.76 -26.87
C ASP A 76 1.28 43.61 -28.16
N SER A 77 2.60 43.80 -28.05
CA SER A 77 3.55 43.62 -29.15
C SER A 77 4.02 42.16 -29.32
N ALA A 78 3.62 41.23 -28.44
CA ALA A 78 4.00 39.83 -28.51
C ALA A 78 3.34 39.14 -29.73
N ARG A 79 4.09 38.25 -30.41
CA ARG A 79 3.62 37.53 -31.60
C ARG A 79 3.74 36.02 -31.42
N GLY A 80 2.84 35.26 -32.07
CA GLY A 80 2.90 33.79 -32.13
C GLY A 80 2.35 33.10 -30.87
N TYR A 81 2.87 31.93 -30.53
CA TYR A 81 2.43 31.13 -29.36
C TYR A 81 2.52 31.88 -28.01
N SER A 82 3.33 32.95 -27.96
CA SER A 82 3.44 33.82 -26.79
C SER A 82 2.36 34.91 -26.70
N SER A 83 1.54 35.14 -27.74
CA SER A 83 0.54 36.22 -27.73
C SER A 83 -0.68 35.91 -26.87
N GLU A 84 -1.20 34.68 -26.93
CA GLU A 84 -2.35 34.26 -26.10
C GLU A 84 -2.03 34.37 -24.60
N LYS A 85 -0.84 33.94 -24.21
CA LYS A 85 -0.37 34.04 -22.83
C LYS A 85 -0.04 35.48 -22.41
N ALA A 86 0.40 36.32 -23.35
CA ALA A 86 0.61 37.75 -23.09
C ALA A 86 -0.72 38.48 -22.86
N GLU A 87 -1.77 38.14 -23.60
CA GLU A 87 -3.13 38.66 -23.39
C GLU A 87 -3.71 38.22 -22.03
N GLU A 88 -3.56 36.94 -21.70
CA GLU A 88 -4.00 36.39 -20.40
C GLU A 88 -3.27 37.07 -19.22
N ALA A 89 -1.95 37.28 -19.36
CA ALA A 89 -1.14 38.04 -18.41
C ALA A 89 -1.62 39.48 -18.25
N ALA A 90 -1.86 40.19 -19.37
CA ALA A 90 -2.35 41.57 -19.33
C ALA A 90 -3.72 41.66 -18.66
N TYR A 91 -4.63 40.73 -18.96
CA TYR A 91 -5.93 40.63 -18.30
C TYR A 91 -5.80 40.41 -16.79
N GLY A 92 -4.97 39.46 -16.37
CA GLY A 92 -4.75 39.14 -14.96
C GLY A 92 -4.14 40.30 -14.16
N ILE A 93 -3.21 41.05 -14.74
CA ILE A 93 -2.64 42.24 -14.09
C ILE A 93 -3.71 43.34 -13.95
N ARG A 94 -4.54 43.54 -14.98
CA ARG A 94 -5.64 44.52 -14.93
C ARG A 94 -6.68 44.17 -13.89
N SER A 95 -7.01 42.89 -13.71
CA SER A 95 -7.98 42.46 -12.69
C SER A 95 -7.47 42.75 -11.26
N VAL A 96 -6.16 42.58 -11.00
CA VAL A 96 -5.53 42.95 -9.73
C VAL A 96 -5.54 44.48 -9.53
N LEU A 97 -5.17 45.26 -10.56
CA LEU A 97 -5.25 46.73 -10.53
C LEU A 97 -6.67 47.26 -10.32
N GLN A 98 -7.69 46.52 -10.77
CA GLN A 98 -9.10 46.86 -10.57
C GLN A 98 -9.68 46.29 -9.27
N ARG A 99 -8.86 45.66 -8.42
CA ARG A 99 -9.26 44.97 -7.18
C ARG A 99 -10.34 43.90 -7.39
N GLN A 100 -10.37 43.30 -8.57
CA GLN A 100 -11.24 42.15 -8.90
C GLN A 100 -10.60 40.82 -8.48
N ALA A 101 -9.28 40.79 -8.33
CA ALA A 101 -8.51 39.66 -7.84
C ALA A 101 -7.51 40.11 -6.77
N GLU A 102 -7.35 39.32 -5.71
CA GLU A 102 -6.34 39.55 -4.66
C GLU A 102 -4.93 39.19 -5.14
N GLU A 103 -4.84 38.30 -6.12
CA GLU A 103 -3.60 37.84 -6.75
C GLU A 103 -3.92 37.21 -8.11
N PHE A 104 -2.99 37.29 -9.04
CA PHE A 104 -3.03 36.54 -10.29
C PHE A 104 -1.73 35.75 -10.48
N ILE A 105 -1.86 34.48 -10.86
CA ILE A 105 -0.73 33.59 -11.16
C ILE A 105 -0.99 32.91 -12.50
N ILE A 106 0.02 32.88 -13.35
CA ILE A 106 0.00 32.12 -14.60
C ILE A 106 1.34 31.43 -14.83
N ASP A 107 1.28 30.15 -15.15
CA ASP A 107 2.43 29.37 -15.61
C ASP A 107 2.39 29.35 -17.14
N TYR A 108 3.49 29.75 -17.77
CA TYR A 108 3.55 29.84 -19.22
C TYR A 108 4.92 29.43 -19.76
N PRO A 109 4.94 28.83 -20.97
CA PRO A 109 6.18 28.53 -21.65
C PRO A 109 6.83 29.81 -22.20
N CYS A 110 8.12 29.99 -21.93
CA CYS A 110 8.95 31.02 -22.55
C CYS A 110 10.13 30.38 -23.28
N HIS A 111 9.84 29.36 -24.11
CA HIS A 111 10.83 28.62 -24.87
C HIS A 111 11.80 29.57 -25.57
N GLU A 112 13.09 29.35 -25.36
CA GLU A 112 14.11 29.88 -26.24
C GLU A 112 14.29 28.88 -27.38
N VAL A 113 14.87 29.31 -28.51
CA VAL A 113 14.98 28.49 -29.73
C VAL A 113 15.64 27.12 -29.48
N ASP A 114 16.46 27.01 -28.43
CA ASP A 114 17.29 25.83 -28.14
C ASP A 114 17.04 25.20 -26.76
N HIS A 115 16.15 25.77 -25.94
CA HIS A 115 15.84 25.21 -24.63
C HIS A 115 14.42 25.52 -24.18
N GLU A 116 13.78 24.49 -23.61
CA GLU A 116 12.49 24.64 -22.97
C GLU A 116 12.64 25.39 -21.65
N ARG A 117 11.74 26.35 -21.44
CA ARG A 117 11.72 27.13 -20.22
C ARG A 117 10.28 27.45 -19.85
N TRP A 118 9.99 27.27 -18.57
CA TRP A 118 8.69 27.58 -17.98
C TRP A 118 8.86 28.69 -16.95
N CYS A 119 8.04 29.72 -17.07
CA CYS A 119 7.98 30.79 -16.10
C CYS A 119 6.63 30.83 -15.40
N ARG A 120 6.66 31.07 -14.09
CA ARG A 120 5.49 31.47 -13.31
C ARG A 120 5.52 32.97 -13.18
N MET A 121 4.49 33.64 -13.70
CA MET A 121 4.28 35.07 -13.44
C MET A 121 3.23 35.21 -12.34
N ARG A 122 3.57 36.01 -11.33
CA ARG A 122 2.69 36.39 -10.24
C ARG A 122 2.52 37.90 -10.21
N ALA A 123 1.27 38.35 -10.14
CA ALA A 123 0.87 39.74 -9.95
C ALA A 123 0.13 39.87 -8.62
N ALA A 124 0.64 40.72 -7.72
CA ALA A 124 0.03 40.98 -6.42
C ALA A 124 -0.11 42.49 -6.17
N PRO A 125 -1.19 42.93 -5.50
CA PRO A 125 -1.41 44.35 -5.22
C PRO A 125 -0.40 44.87 -4.20
N LEU A 126 0.05 46.10 -4.40
CA LEU A 126 0.90 46.85 -3.48
C LEU A 126 0.16 48.11 -3.03
N GLU A 127 -0.17 48.15 -1.75
CA GLU A 127 -0.87 49.27 -1.11
C GLU A 127 0.08 50.15 -0.30
N GLY A 128 -0.33 51.40 -0.02
CA GLY A 128 0.43 52.31 0.86
C GLY A 128 1.21 53.43 0.14
N PHE A 129 1.15 53.51 -1.19
CA PHE A 129 1.80 54.56 -2.00
C PHE A 129 0.83 55.63 -2.55
N GLY A 130 -0.36 55.77 -1.97
CA GLY A 130 -1.40 56.71 -2.41
C GLY A 130 -2.20 56.26 -3.63
N THR A 131 -1.56 55.61 -4.60
CA THR A 131 -2.20 54.88 -5.70
C THR A 131 -1.95 53.39 -5.58
N LEU A 132 -2.89 52.57 -6.08
CA LEU A 132 -2.73 51.12 -6.13
C LEU A 132 -1.66 50.77 -7.17
N ARG A 133 -0.68 49.98 -6.77
CA ARG A 133 0.39 49.47 -7.63
C ARG A 133 0.33 47.95 -7.68
N VAL A 134 1.05 47.35 -8.62
CA VAL A 134 1.18 45.88 -8.70
C VAL A 134 2.64 45.48 -8.68
N VAL A 135 2.97 44.49 -7.85
CA VAL A 135 4.24 43.78 -7.92
C VAL A 135 4.09 42.62 -8.89
N LEU A 136 4.88 42.64 -9.95
CA LEU A 136 5.08 41.50 -10.84
C LEU A 136 6.34 40.76 -10.41
N SER A 137 6.28 39.43 -10.42
CA SER A 137 7.44 38.57 -10.27
C SER A 137 7.39 37.44 -11.30
N HIS A 138 8.54 37.13 -11.88
CA HIS A 138 8.73 36.00 -12.77
C HIS A 138 9.73 35.04 -12.14
N GLU A 139 9.31 33.79 -11.99
CA GLU A 139 10.11 32.70 -11.45
C GLU A 139 10.28 31.60 -12.49
N ASP A 140 11.48 31.03 -12.55
CA ASP A 140 11.76 29.88 -13.42
C ASP A 140 11.32 28.59 -12.73
N ILE A 141 10.30 27.95 -13.27
CA ILE A 141 9.71 26.71 -12.73
C ILE A 141 10.10 25.48 -13.55
N THR A 142 11.08 25.60 -14.46
CA THR A 142 11.44 24.51 -15.38
C THR A 142 11.88 23.25 -14.64
N ALA A 143 12.68 23.40 -13.58
CA ALA A 143 13.10 22.28 -12.74
C ALA A 143 11.93 21.62 -11.98
N GLU A 144 10.96 22.42 -11.53
CA GLU A 144 9.73 21.93 -10.88
C GLU A 144 8.90 21.11 -11.87
N MET A 145 8.73 21.60 -13.10
CA MET A 145 7.99 20.92 -14.16
C MET A 145 8.62 19.58 -14.52
N TYR A 146 9.95 19.52 -14.70
CA TYR A 146 10.64 18.26 -14.98
C TYR A 146 10.57 17.28 -13.80
N ALA A 147 10.75 17.76 -12.57
CA ALA A 147 10.62 16.91 -11.39
C ALA A 147 9.19 16.34 -11.25
N SER A 148 8.17 17.15 -11.48
CA SER A 148 6.77 16.74 -11.44
C SER A 148 6.45 15.69 -12.52
N ALA A 149 6.92 15.91 -13.75
CA ALA A 149 6.76 14.96 -14.85
C ALA A 149 7.45 13.61 -14.55
N ALA A 150 8.70 13.65 -14.10
CA ALA A 150 9.46 12.45 -13.73
C ALA A 150 8.80 11.67 -12.58
N LEU A 151 8.25 12.37 -11.58
CA LEU A 151 7.49 11.75 -10.51
C LEU A 151 6.21 11.07 -11.03
N ALA A 152 5.49 11.73 -11.94
CA ALA A 152 4.30 11.16 -12.55
C ALA A 152 4.62 9.91 -13.40
N ASP A 153 5.73 9.90 -14.13
CA ASP A 153 6.23 8.73 -14.85
C ASP A 153 6.54 7.56 -13.91
N LEU A 154 7.31 7.82 -12.85
CA LEU A 154 7.68 6.80 -11.87
C LEU A 154 6.45 6.23 -11.14
N GLN A 155 5.48 7.07 -10.79
CA GLN A 155 4.23 6.63 -10.18
C GLN A 155 3.44 5.70 -11.10
N ARG A 156 3.39 6.01 -12.41
CA ARG A 156 2.76 5.13 -13.40
C ARG A 156 3.47 3.79 -13.48
N GLU A 157 4.80 3.78 -13.54
CA GLU A 157 5.58 2.54 -13.58
C GLU A 157 5.36 1.68 -12.34
N LEU A 158 5.42 2.29 -11.14
CA LEU A 158 5.17 1.59 -9.87
C LEU A 158 3.75 1.01 -9.81
N ALA A 159 2.74 1.74 -10.31
CA ALA A 159 1.37 1.25 -10.37
C ALA A 159 1.27 0.00 -11.27
N THR A 160 1.92 0.01 -12.43
CA THR A 160 1.99 -1.15 -13.32
C THR A 160 2.71 -2.33 -12.67
N GLN A 161 3.84 -2.11 -12.03
CA GLN A 161 4.59 -3.17 -11.33
C GLN A 161 3.75 -3.78 -10.19
N LYS A 162 3.04 -2.95 -9.43
CA LYS A 162 2.14 -3.43 -8.36
C LYS A 162 1.02 -4.30 -8.92
N ALA A 163 0.34 -3.86 -9.98
CA ALA A 163 -0.73 -4.64 -10.62
C ALA A 163 -0.23 -6.00 -11.16
N ASN A 164 0.98 -6.02 -11.74
CA ASN A 164 1.63 -7.25 -12.18
C ASN A 164 1.92 -8.19 -11.00
N LEU A 165 2.46 -7.68 -9.89
CA LEU A 165 2.72 -8.46 -8.68
C LEU A 165 1.45 -9.05 -8.07
N GLU A 166 0.37 -8.27 -8.00
CA GLU A 166 -0.94 -8.74 -7.52
C GLU A 166 -1.50 -9.86 -8.42
N THR A 167 -1.33 -9.73 -9.74
CA THR A 167 -1.74 -10.76 -10.71
C THR A 167 -0.95 -12.05 -10.52
N VAL A 168 0.38 -11.97 -10.42
CA VAL A 168 1.25 -13.13 -10.19
C VAL A 168 0.95 -13.81 -8.87
N ASN A 169 0.76 -13.04 -7.79
CA ASN A 169 0.43 -13.59 -6.47
C ASN A 169 -0.93 -14.31 -6.50
N THR A 170 -1.92 -13.75 -7.18
CA THR A 170 -3.23 -14.40 -7.37
C THR A 170 -3.09 -15.71 -8.14
N ALA A 171 -2.38 -15.70 -9.27
CA ALA A 171 -2.13 -16.91 -10.06
C ALA A 171 -1.40 -17.98 -9.24
N LEU A 172 -0.38 -17.60 -8.46
CA LEU A 172 0.34 -18.51 -7.58
C LEU A 172 -0.57 -19.14 -6.52
N ASN A 173 -1.42 -18.34 -5.86
CA ASN A 173 -2.36 -18.85 -4.86
C ASN A 173 -3.37 -19.83 -5.47
N VAL A 174 -3.86 -19.55 -6.68
CA VAL A 174 -4.74 -20.48 -7.42
C VAL A 174 -4.00 -21.79 -7.72
N ILE A 175 -2.76 -21.74 -8.20
CA ILE A 175 -1.95 -22.93 -8.49
C ILE A 175 -1.66 -23.75 -7.22
N LEU A 176 -1.27 -23.08 -6.13
CA LEU A 176 -1.02 -23.74 -4.85
C LEU A 176 -2.27 -24.43 -4.33
N LYS A 177 -3.42 -23.75 -4.43
CA LYS A 177 -4.70 -24.31 -4.01
C LYS A 177 -5.09 -25.52 -4.86
N ARG A 178 -4.91 -25.43 -6.18
CA ARG A 178 -5.16 -26.54 -7.11
C ARG A 178 -4.28 -27.75 -6.80
N ARG A 179 -2.98 -27.55 -6.59
CA ARG A 179 -2.05 -28.64 -6.24
C ARG A 179 -2.46 -29.37 -4.97
N GLU A 180 -2.89 -28.62 -3.96
CA GLU A 180 -3.36 -29.20 -2.69
C GLU A 180 -4.67 -29.97 -2.85
N ASP A 181 -5.56 -29.50 -3.72
CA ASP A 181 -6.83 -30.18 -4.00
C ASP A 181 -6.60 -31.45 -4.85
N ASP A 182 -5.75 -31.40 -5.87
CA ASP A 182 -5.37 -32.56 -6.68
C ASP A 182 -4.64 -33.62 -5.83
N LYS A 183 -3.78 -33.20 -4.90
CA LYS A 183 -3.13 -34.11 -3.93
C LYS A 183 -4.19 -34.85 -3.11
N LYS A 184 -5.15 -34.12 -2.53
CA LYS A 184 -6.24 -34.72 -1.75
C LYS A 184 -7.10 -35.67 -2.57
N GLU A 185 -7.37 -35.33 -3.82
CA GLU A 185 -8.12 -36.19 -4.73
C GLU A 185 -7.38 -37.52 -4.94
N LEU A 186 -6.08 -37.47 -5.22
CA LEU A 186 -5.24 -38.66 -5.36
C LEU A 186 -5.24 -39.51 -4.09
N GLU A 187 -5.06 -38.91 -2.91
CA GLU A 187 -5.07 -39.61 -1.62
C GLU A 187 -6.40 -40.34 -1.37
N ASN A 188 -7.53 -39.67 -1.64
CA ASN A 188 -8.86 -40.27 -1.49
C ASN A 188 -9.07 -41.43 -2.48
N ASN A 189 -8.65 -41.25 -3.73
CA ASN A 189 -8.78 -42.27 -4.78
C ASN A 189 -7.98 -43.52 -4.42
N VAL A 190 -6.75 -43.38 -3.92
CA VAL A 190 -5.93 -44.50 -3.46
C VAL A 190 -6.62 -45.25 -2.32
N LEU A 191 -7.12 -44.54 -1.31
CA LEU A 191 -7.81 -45.17 -0.18
C LEU A 191 -9.11 -45.87 -0.59
N SER A 192 -9.87 -45.29 -1.52
CA SER A 192 -11.08 -45.91 -2.06
C SER A 192 -10.74 -47.20 -2.81
N ASN A 193 -9.74 -47.17 -3.69
CA ASN A 193 -9.30 -48.33 -4.45
C ASN A 193 -8.84 -49.47 -3.54
N ILE A 194 -8.06 -49.19 -2.50
CA ILE A 194 -7.65 -50.23 -1.54
C ILE A 194 -8.87 -50.80 -0.81
N ARG A 195 -9.79 -49.94 -0.34
CA ARG A 195 -10.98 -50.38 0.39
C ARG A 195 -11.94 -51.22 -0.46
N GLU A 196 -12.10 -50.89 -1.73
CA GLU A 196 -13.10 -51.48 -2.62
C GLU A 196 -12.54 -52.63 -3.47
N LEU A 197 -11.26 -52.58 -3.83
CA LEU A 197 -10.66 -53.54 -4.77
C LEU A 197 -9.66 -54.49 -4.12
N VAL A 198 -9.06 -54.15 -2.97
CA VAL A 198 -8.03 -54.99 -2.33
C VAL A 198 -8.58 -55.65 -1.07
N ASN A 199 -9.09 -54.86 -0.13
CA ASN A 199 -9.56 -55.34 1.17
C ASN A 199 -10.64 -56.44 1.08
N PRO A 200 -11.63 -56.41 0.15
CA PRO A 200 -12.64 -57.45 0.09
C PRO A 200 -12.05 -58.83 -0.24
N TYR A 201 -10.95 -58.88 -0.99
CA TYR A 201 -10.29 -60.15 -1.34
C TYR A 201 -9.34 -60.63 -0.24
N LEU A 202 -8.66 -59.72 0.47
CA LEU A 202 -7.92 -60.07 1.68
C LEU A 202 -8.84 -60.70 2.74
N GLU A 203 -10.02 -60.12 2.94
CA GLU A 203 -11.04 -60.65 3.86
C GLU A 203 -11.62 -62.00 3.40
N LYS A 204 -11.82 -62.20 2.09
CA LYS A 204 -12.24 -63.50 1.54
C LYS A 204 -11.16 -64.56 1.75
N LEU A 205 -9.89 -64.24 1.47
CA LEU A 205 -8.75 -65.13 1.70
C LEU A 205 -8.60 -65.49 3.17
N ARG A 206 -8.79 -64.54 4.08
CA ARG A 206 -8.71 -64.79 5.53
C ARG A 206 -9.73 -65.82 6.03
N LYS A 207 -10.85 -65.99 5.32
CA LYS A 207 -11.93 -66.94 5.67
C LYS A 207 -11.71 -68.35 5.12
N THR A 208 -10.67 -68.58 4.31
CA THR A 208 -10.34 -69.93 3.81
C THR A 208 -9.45 -70.68 4.81
N ASN A 209 -9.28 -72.00 4.61
CA ASN A 209 -8.40 -72.83 5.42
C ASN A 209 -6.93 -72.61 5.02
N LEU A 210 -6.34 -71.52 5.51
CA LEU A 210 -4.94 -71.18 5.30
C LEU A 210 -4.02 -71.96 6.25
N ASP A 211 -2.90 -72.47 5.72
CA ASP A 211 -1.80 -73.00 6.53
C ASP A 211 -1.06 -71.89 7.31
N SER A 212 -0.09 -72.27 8.15
CA SER A 212 0.63 -71.31 9.01
C SER A 212 1.44 -70.29 8.19
N THR A 213 2.16 -70.76 7.17
CA THR A 213 3.03 -69.94 6.33
C THR A 213 2.21 -68.93 5.50
N GLN A 214 1.09 -69.39 4.93
CA GLN A 214 0.15 -68.55 4.18
C GLN A 214 -0.47 -67.46 5.06
N ARG A 215 -0.79 -67.78 6.32
CA ARG A 215 -1.34 -66.81 7.29
C ARG A 215 -0.31 -65.73 7.64
N GLU A 216 0.95 -66.11 7.74
CA GLU A 216 2.07 -65.20 7.99
C GLU A 216 2.31 -64.25 6.81
N TYR A 217 2.30 -64.77 5.58
CA TYR A 217 2.34 -63.92 4.37
C TYR A 217 1.16 -62.96 4.28
N LEU A 218 -0.06 -63.42 4.60
CA LEU A 218 -1.25 -62.57 4.60
C LEU A 218 -1.11 -61.41 5.60
N ALA A 219 -0.58 -61.68 6.80
CA ALA A 219 -0.34 -60.67 7.82
C ALA A 219 0.68 -59.61 7.34
N ILE A 220 1.76 -60.03 6.70
CA ILE A 220 2.79 -59.12 6.14
C ILE A 220 2.18 -58.25 5.02
N ILE A 221 1.41 -58.84 4.10
CA ILE A 221 0.76 -58.09 3.01
C ILE A 221 -0.17 -57.02 3.58
N GLN A 222 -0.98 -57.38 4.58
CA GLN A 222 -1.89 -56.45 5.22
C GLN A 222 -1.13 -55.32 5.94
N ALA A 223 -0.09 -55.64 6.69
CA ALA A 223 0.75 -54.64 7.34
C ALA A 223 1.41 -53.69 6.34
N ASN A 224 1.87 -54.19 5.19
CA ASN A 224 2.45 -53.37 4.13
C ASN A 224 1.43 -52.45 3.48
N ILE A 225 0.21 -52.93 3.21
CA ILE A 225 -0.87 -52.12 2.65
C ILE A 225 -1.29 -51.03 3.64
N GLU A 226 -1.41 -51.37 4.93
CA GLU A 226 -1.70 -50.42 5.99
C GLU A 226 -0.56 -49.40 6.12
N GLY A 227 0.70 -49.82 6.05
CA GLY A 227 1.86 -48.92 6.06
C GLY A 227 1.90 -47.93 4.88
N VAL A 228 1.56 -48.39 3.67
CA VAL A 228 1.52 -47.55 2.46
C VAL A 228 0.31 -46.60 2.47
N THR A 229 -0.80 -46.99 3.11
CA THR A 229 -2.02 -46.18 3.16
C THR A 229 -2.13 -45.27 4.38
N ALA A 230 -1.35 -45.53 5.43
CA ALA A 230 -1.34 -44.74 6.67
C ALA A 230 -1.12 -43.23 6.45
N PRO A 231 -0.18 -42.77 5.58
CA PRO A 231 0.00 -41.33 5.33
C PRO A 231 -1.25 -40.63 4.81
N PHE A 232 -2.12 -41.35 4.10
CA PHE A 232 -3.34 -40.81 3.48
C PHE A 232 -4.54 -40.81 4.46
N ALA A 233 -4.54 -41.71 5.45
CA ALA A 233 -5.64 -41.88 6.41
C ALA A 233 -5.82 -40.67 7.36
N HIS A 234 -4.76 -39.90 7.61
CA HIS A 234 -4.80 -38.71 8.48
C HIS A 234 -5.69 -37.59 7.92
N HIS A 235 -5.88 -37.51 6.60
CA HIS A 235 -6.63 -36.43 5.96
C HIS A 235 -8.15 -36.65 5.95
N LEU A 236 -8.64 -37.90 5.93
CA LEU A 236 -10.09 -38.21 5.99
C LEU A 236 -10.70 -37.93 7.37
N SER A 237 -10.00 -38.28 8.45
CA SER A 237 -10.48 -38.09 9.84
C SER A 237 -10.69 -36.60 10.16
N SER A 238 -9.87 -35.72 9.56
CA SER A 238 -10.00 -34.27 9.75
C SER A 238 -11.34 -33.72 9.24
N LYS A 239 -11.95 -34.31 8.20
CA LYS A 239 -13.19 -33.78 7.57
C LYS A 239 -14.50 -34.31 8.17
N ALA A 240 -14.51 -35.45 8.87
CA ALA A 240 -15.76 -35.99 9.42
C ALA A 240 -16.33 -35.12 10.57
N PHE A 241 -15.46 -34.49 11.37
CA PHE A 241 -15.87 -33.64 12.49
C PHE A 241 -15.07 -32.33 12.64
N ASN A 242 -14.17 -32.01 11.69
CA ASN A 242 -13.31 -30.81 11.74
C ASN A 242 -12.51 -30.69 13.05
N PHE A 243 -12.01 -31.80 13.61
CA PHE A 243 -11.16 -31.74 14.80
C PHE A 243 -9.81 -31.13 14.47
N SER A 244 -9.26 -30.34 15.40
CA SER A 244 -7.85 -29.94 15.31
C SER A 244 -6.94 -31.12 15.66
N SER A 245 -5.68 -31.09 15.25
CA SER A 245 -4.69 -32.13 15.60
C SER A 245 -4.60 -32.38 17.11
N ARG A 246 -4.82 -31.34 17.92
CA ARG A 246 -4.83 -31.44 19.38
C ARG A 246 -6.10 -32.08 19.93
N GLU A 247 -7.24 -31.80 19.33
CA GLU A 247 -8.51 -32.48 19.67
C GLU A 247 -8.49 -33.95 19.27
N ILE A 248 -7.84 -34.32 18.14
CA ILE A 248 -7.64 -35.72 17.74
C ILE A 248 -6.81 -36.47 18.80
N SER A 249 -5.69 -35.88 19.22
CA SER A 249 -4.83 -36.47 20.26
C SER A 249 -5.60 -36.72 21.56
N VAL A 250 -6.40 -35.74 21.99
CA VAL A 250 -7.24 -35.85 23.20
C VAL A 250 -8.37 -36.87 23.01
N ALA A 251 -8.99 -36.94 21.84
CA ALA A 251 -10.06 -37.90 21.53
C ALA A 251 -9.57 -39.35 21.57
N ASN A 252 -8.36 -39.63 21.05
CA ASN A 252 -7.76 -40.96 21.08
C ASN A 252 -7.52 -41.46 22.51
N LEU A 253 -6.95 -40.60 23.38
CA LEU A 253 -6.72 -40.98 24.78
C LEU A 253 -8.04 -41.13 25.58
N ILE A 254 -9.11 -40.44 25.17
CA ILE A 254 -10.45 -40.66 25.74
C ILE A 254 -11.01 -42.01 25.30
N LEU A 255 -10.79 -42.43 24.05
CA LEU A 255 -11.17 -43.75 23.55
C LEU A 255 -10.46 -44.88 24.31
N GLU A 256 -9.21 -44.69 24.70
CA GLU A 256 -8.44 -45.57 25.60
C GLU A 256 -9.02 -45.66 27.01
N GLY A 257 -9.77 -44.65 27.43
CA GLY A 257 -10.39 -44.61 28.76
C GLY A 257 -9.70 -43.73 29.77
N ARG A 258 -8.75 -42.92 29.33
CA ARG A 258 -7.96 -42.10 30.23
C ARG A 258 -8.75 -40.93 30.79
N GLY A 259 -8.49 -40.61 32.06
CA GLY A 259 -9.04 -39.47 32.76
C GLY A 259 -8.42 -38.14 32.31
N THR A 260 -9.05 -37.00 32.63
CA THR A 260 -8.53 -35.67 32.26
C THR A 260 -7.11 -35.42 32.81
N LYS A 261 -6.81 -35.91 34.01
CA LYS A 261 -5.47 -35.78 34.65
C LYS A 261 -4.42 -36.64 33.93
N GLU A 262 -4.72 -37.90 33.65
CA GLU A 262 -3.80 -38.79 32.93
C GLU A 262 -3.50 -38.27 31.51
N ILE A 263 -4.51 -37.73 30.82
CA ILE A 263 -4.31 -37.12 29.50
C ILE A 263 -3.42 -35.88 29.60
N ALA A 264 -3.57 -35.09 30.66
CA ALA A 264 -2.77 -33.90 30.90
C ALA A 264 -1.29 -34.27 31.08
N ASP A 265 -1.03 -35.32 31.86
CA ASP A 265 0.30 -35.86 32.11
C ASP A 265 0.93 -36.42 30.81
N ILE A 266 0.18 -37.22 30.04
CA ILE A 266 0.67 -37.82 28.79
C ILE A 266 0.97 -36.77 27.72
N LEU A 267 0.15 -35.73 27.64
CA LEU A 267 0.27 -34.69 26.62
C LEU A 267 1.11 -33.48 27.07
N CYS A 268 1.68 -33.53 28.28
CA CYS A 268 2.45 -32.47 28.92
C CYS A 268 1.74 -31.10 28.87
N ILE A 269 0.45 -31.09 29.19
CA ILE A 269 -0.38 -29.86 29.24
C ILE A 269 -1.20 -29.83 30.51
N SER A 270 -1.77 -28.68 30.85
CA SER A 270 -2.63 -28.57 32.04
C SER A 270 -3.94 -29.35 31.88
N ALA A 271 -4.47 -29.88 32.99
CA ALA A 271 -5.79 -30.51 33.02
C ALA A 271 -6.90 -29.57 32.50
N ASN A 272 -6.75 -28.26 32.70
CA ASN A 272 -7.65 -27.25 32.15
C ASN A 272 -7.60 -27.17 30.62
N ALA A 273 -6.41 -27.31 30.01
CA ALA A 273 -6.26 -27.37 28.55
C ALA A 273 -6.89 -28.64 27.97
N VAL A 274 -6.75 -29.78 28.65
CA VAL A 274 -7.45 -31.02 28.26
C VAL A 274 -8.97 -30.85 28.33
N GLU A 275 -9.48 -30.22 29.38
CA GLU A 275 -10.91 -29.97 29.55
C GLU A 275 -11.44 -28.99 28.47
N PHE A 276 -10.63 -28.00 28.07
CA PHE A 276 -10.92 -27.13 26.94
C PHE A 276 -11.07 -27.91 25.64
N HIS A 277 -10.14 -28.81 25.33
CA HIS A 277 -10.23 -29.67 24.15
C HIS A 277 -11.41 -30.65 24.23
N ARG A 278 -11.70 -31.24 25.41
CA ARG A 278 -12.90 -32.07 25.64
C ARG A 278 -14.18 -31.31 25.33
N LYS A 279 -14.30 -30.05 25.77
CA LYS A 279 -15.43 -29.18 25.44
C LYS A 279 -15.51 -28.86 23.94
N GLY A 280 -14.35 -28.66 23.28
CA GLY A 280 -14.24 -28.50 21.83
C GLY A 280 -14.78 -29.69 21.06
N ILE A 281 -14.34 -30.89 21.43
CA ILE A 281 -14.79 -32.16 20.86
C ILE A 281 -16.30 -32.33 21.06
N ARG A 282 -16.83 -32.12 22.28
CA ARG A 282 -18.28 -32.20 22.54
C ARG A 282 -19.11 -31.25 21.69
N ARG A 283 -18.60 -30.05 21.43
CA ARG A 283 -19.24 -29.04 20.57
C ARG A 283 -19.32 -29.55 19.13
N LYS A 284 -18.21 -30.03 18.60
CA LYS A 284 -18.07 -30.54 17.24
C LYS A 284 -18.84 -31.85 17.00
N LEU A 285 -19.05 -32.64 18.06
CA LEU A 285 -19.89 -33.86 18.04
C LEU A 285 -21.40 -33.61 18.29
N GLY A 286 -21.84 -32.36 18.46
CA GLY A 286 -23.26 -32.04 18.68
C GLY A 286 -23.84 -32.56 20.02
N ILE A 287 -22.97 -32.87 20.99
CA ILE A 287 -23.36 -33.35 22.34
C ILE A 287 -23.06 -32.32 23.44
N ARG A 288 -22.90 -31.05 23.06
CA ARG A 288 -22.80 -29.94 24.00
C ARG A 288 -24.05 -29.90 24.89
N ASN A 289 -23.85 -29.82 26.21
CA ASN A 289 -24.90 -29.77 27.23
C ASN A 289 -25.85 -30.99 27.30
N LYS A 290 -25.56 -32.08 26.58
CA LYS A 290 -26.29 -33.35 26.71
C LYS A 290 -25.61 -34.23 27.77
N LYS A 291 -26.37 -34.95 28.59
CA LYS A 291 -25.85 -35.96 29.55
C LYS A 291 -25.38 -37.25 28.84
N VAL A 292 -24.57 -37.09 27.78
CA VAL A 292 -24.00 -38.19 26.99
C VAL A 292 -22.52 -38.32 27.34
N ASN A 293 -22.08 -39.56 27.64
CA ASN A 293 -20.68 -39.87 27.88
C ASN A 293 -19.88 -39.69 26.58
N LEU A 294 -18.81 -38.88 26.64
CA LEU A 294 -18.01 -38.53 25.47
C LEU A 294 -17.31 -39.76 24.88
N ARG A 295 -16.79 -40.66 25.71
CA ARG A 295 -16.14 -41.91 25.25
C ARG A 295 -17.14 -42.82 24.57
N THR A 296 -18.32 -43.04 25.16
CA THR A 296 -19.38 -43.85 24.55
C THR A 296 -19.83 -43.25 23.22
N ARG A 297 -19.94 -41.91 23.11
CA ARG A 297 -20.27 -41.26 21.85
C ARG A 297 -19.15 -41.46 20.82
N LEU A 298 -17.89 -41.28 21.19
CA LEU A 298 -16.74 -41.53 20.30
C LEU A 298 -16.66 -42.99 19.83
N LEU A 299 -16.96 -43.97 20.70
CA LEU A 299 -17.04 -45.39 20.34
C LEU A 299 -18.23 -45.68 19.41
N SER A 300 -19.37 -45.04 19.63
CA SER A 300 -20.54 -45.16 18.74
C SER A 300 -20.31 -44.54 17.36
N LEU A 301 -19.25 -43.73 17.22
CA LEU A 301 -18.89 -43.12 15.96
C LEU A 301 -18.08 -44.04 15.07
N GLU A 302 -17.58 -45.21 15.52
CA GLU A 302 -16.77 -46.03 14.61
C GLU A 302 -16.44 -47.47 15.03
N PRO A 303 -16.26 -48.36 14.03
CA PRO A 303 -15.31 -49.45 14.18
C PRO A 303 -13.91 -49.21 13.58
N ASN A 304 -13.72 -48.37 12.53
CA ASN A 304 -12.52 -48.53 11.67
C ASN A 304 -11.57 -47.33 11.42
N CYS A 305 -11.86 -46.04 11.72
CA CYS A 305 -10.96 -44.95 11.30
C CYS A 305 -10.01 -44.45 12.42
N LEU A 306 -10.50 -44.30 13.65
CA LEU A 306 -9.73 -43.92 14.84
C LEU A 306 -9.03 -45.12 15.48
N TYR A 307 -9.60 -46.33 15.33
CA TYR A 307 -9.00 -47.58 15.81
C TYR A 307 -7.73 -47.96 15.05
N GLN A 308 -7.67 -47.70 13.73
CA GLN A 308 -6.48 -47.96 12.91
C GLN A 308 -5.31 -47.01 13.23
N GLN A 309 -5.60 -45.74 13.54
CA GLN A 309 -4.58 -44.78 14.02
C GLN A 309 -4.10 -45.11 15.44
N PHE A 310 -4.98 -45.63 16.30
CA PHE A 310 -4.66 -46.05 17.65
C PHE A 310 -3.69 -47.25 17.69
N HIS A 311 -3.90 -48.25 16.83
CA HIS A 311 -2.98 -49.40 16.73
C HIS A 311 -1.65 -49.03 16.08
N ALA A 312 -1.65 -48.18 15.05
CA ALA A 312 -0.40 -47.67 14.46
C ALA A 312 0.43 -46.85 15.45
N TRP A 313 -0.21 -46.05 16.30
CA TRP A 313 0.47 -45.24 17.32
C TRP A 313 1.02 -46.08 18.50
N ASN A 314 0.28 -47.09 18.97
CA ASN A 314 0.74 -47.98 20.05
C ASN A 314 1.87 -48.93 19.60
N ASN A 315 1.83 -49.43 18.36
CA ASN A 315 2.90 -50.28 17.82
C ASN A 315 4.24 -49.52 17.72
N HIS A 316 4.22 -48.21 17.48
CA HIS A 316 5.43 -47.38 17.50
C HIS A 316 5.93 -47.04 18.91
N ARG A 317 5.08 -47.09 19.93
CA ARG A 317 5.46 -46.74 21.31
C ARG A 317 6.06 -47.94 22.04
N ASN A 318 5.51 -49.14 21.82
CA ASN A 318 6.04 -50.37 22.41
C ASN A 318 7.37 -50.83 21.76
N SER A 319 7.76 -50.28 20.60
CA SER A 319 9.06 -50.58 19.97
C SER A 319 10.20 -49.67 20.45
N VAL A 320 9.94 -48.75 21.38
CA VAL A 320 10.92 -47.76 21.90
C VAL A 320 11.21 -47.99 23.40
N GLU A 321 10.50 -48.91 24.04
CA GLU A 321 10.69 -49.27 25.46
C GLU A 321 11.31 -50.68 25.68
N ASP A 322 11.70 -51.37 24.59
CA ASP A 322 12.57 -52.57 24.59
C ASP A 322 13.92 -52.24 23.92
#